data_AF-A0A8T5QVH0-F1
#
_entry.id   AF-A0A8T5QVH0-F1
#
_cell.length_a   1.000
_cell.length_b   1.000
_cell.length_c   1.000
_cell.angle_alpha   90.00
_cell.angle_beta   90.00
_cell.angle_gamma   90.00
#
_symmetry.space_group_name_H-M   'P 1'
#
loop_
_entity.id
_entity.type
_entity.pdbx_description
1 polymer ?
#
loop_
_entity_poly.entity_id
_entity_poly.type
_entity_poly.pdbx_seq_one_letter_code
_entity_poly.pdbx_strand_id
1 'polypeptide(L)'
;MKNNYWSKFIRTLTCLLPVSKNRTGKCINCGECCKLPNKCIFLRYDKNGKSSCLIHPIRPLNCRKYPRTEKEYITKETCGFSFQK
;
A
#
# COMPACT_ATOMS: atom_id res chain seq x y z
N MET A 1 6.03 -11.45 0.36
CA MET A 1 7.08 -10.70 1.09
C MET A 1 6.67 -10.61 2.56
N LYS A 2 7.62 -10.39 3.48
CA LYS A 2 7.33 -10.26 4.92
C LYS A 2 7.17 -8.78 5.30
N ASN A 3 6.48 -8.46 6.39
CA ASN A 3 6.39 -7.09 6.89
C ASN A 3 7.63 -6.72 7.72
N ASN A 4 8.72 -6.33 7.05
CA ASN A 4 9.96 -5.91 7.72
C ASN A 4 10.64 -4.76 6.97
N TYR A 5 11.65 -4.16 7.61
CA TYR A 5 12.39 -3.01 7.06
C TYR A 5 13.07 -3.33 5.73
N TRP A 6 13.62 -4.54 5.57
CA TRP A 6 14.21 -4.97 4.31
C TRP A 6 13.19 -4.98 3.17
N SER A 7 12.01 -5.56 3.39
CA SER A 7 10.92 -5.57 2.42
C SER A 7 10.41 -4.16 2.11
N LYS A 8 10.42 -3.24 3.08
CA LYS A 8 10.12 -1.81 2.87
C LYS A 8 11.14 -1.16 1.95
N PHE A 9 12.43 -1.40 2.18
CA PHE A 9 13.51 -0.88 1.36
C PHE A 9 13.38 -1.37 -0.09
N ILE A 10 13.23 -2.68 -0.28
CA ILE A 10 13.02 -3.27 -1.62
C ILE A 10 11.81 -2.65 -2.32
N ARG A 11 10.64 -2.55 -1.65
CA ARG A 11 9.46 -1.87 -2.20
C ARG A 11 9.69 -0.41 -2.57
N THR A 12 10.54 0.28 -1.80
CA THR A 12 10.86 1.70 -2.05
C THR A 12 11.70 1.83 -3.30
N LEU A 13 12.66 0.94 -3.52
CA LEU A 13 13.45 0.90 -4.75
C LEU A 13 12.62 0.44 -5.95
N THR A 14 11.86 -0.65 -5.81
CA THR A 14 11.06 -1.22 -6.90
C THR A 14 9.85 -0.36 -7.27
N CYS A 15 9.50 0.68 -6.50
CA CYS A 15 8.42 1.60 -6.87
C CYS A 15 8.72 2.39 -8.15
N LEU A 16 9.96 2.42 -8.64
CA LEU A 16 10.27 3.01 -9.95
C LEU A 16 9.83 2.09 -11.10
N LEU A 17 9.80 0.78 -10.88
CA LEU A 17 9.41 -0.21 -11.88
C LEU A 17 7.91 -0.17 -12.20
N PRO A 18 7.49 -0.70 -13.36
CA PRO A 18 6.08 -0.84 -13.69
C PRO A 18 5.34 -1.76 -12.72
N VAL A 19 4.05 -1.47 -12.57
CA VAL A 19 3.11 -2.29 -11.79
C VAL A 19 2.68 -3.48 -12.64
N SER A 20 2.46 -4.62 -12.01
CA SER A 20 2.01 -5.84 -12.69
C SER A 20 0.72 -5.59 -13.47
N LYS A 21 0.67 -6.02 -14.73
CA LYS A 21 -0.47 -5.79 -15.63
C LYS A 21 -1.77 -6.40 -15.12
N ASN A 22 -1.67 -7.49 -14.37
CA ASN A 22 -2.80 -8.20 -13.79
C ASN A 22 -3.28 -7.63 -12.44
N ARG A 23 -2.72 -6.50 -11.99
CA ARG A 23 -3.19 -5.82 -10.77
C ARG A 23 -4.43 -5.00 -11.07
N THR A 24 -5.51 -5.30 -10.37
CA THR A 24 -6.80 -4.60 -10.48
C THR A 24 -7.20 -3.97 -9.14
N GLY A 25 -8.25 -3.15 -9.16
CA GLY A 25 -8.80 -2.51 -7.96
C GLY A 25 -8.23 -1.11 -7.68
N LYS A 26 -8.57 -0.57 -6.51
CA LYS A 26 -8.22 0.81 -6.11
C LYS A 26 -7.98 0.92 -4.62
N CYS A 27 -7.32 2.00 -4.21
CA CYS A 27 -7.20 2.32 -2.78
C CYS A 27 -8.60 2.62 -2.22
N ILE A 28 -9.02 1.86 -1.21
CA ILE A 28 -10.31 2.03 -0.51
C ILE A 28 -10.14 2.68 0.87
N ASN A 29 -8.97 3.25 1.15
CA ASN A 29 -8.62 3.80 2.47
C ASN A 29 -8.81 2.77 3.62
N CYS A 30 -8.34 1.53 3.42
CA CYS A 30 -8.31 0.52 4.49
C CYS A 30 -7.24 0.81 5.56
N GLY A 31 -6.21 1.59 5.22
CA GLY A 31 -5.16 2.02 6.15
C GLY A 31 -4.07 0.98 6.44
N GLU A 32 -4.25 -0.28 6.05
CA GLU A 32 -3.28 -1.34 6.36
C GLU A 32 -1.92 -1.13 5.67
N CYS A 33 -1.91 -0.75 4.40
CA CYS A 33 -0.65 -0.46 3.70
C CYS A 33 0.11 0.75 4.31
N CYS A 34 -0.60 1.67 4.97
CA CYS A 34 -0.04 2.82 5.67
C CYS A 34 0.57 2.44 7.03
N LYS A 35 0.34 1.23 7.53
CA LYS A 35 0.96 0.71 8.77
C LYS A 35 2.25 -0.06 8.51
N LEU A 36 2.63 -0.29 7.24
CA LEU A 36 3.75 -1.16 6.89
C LEU A 36 5.10 -0.41 6.77
N PRO A 37 6.17 -0.88 7.42
CA PRO A 37 6.21 -1.67 8.66
C PRO A 37 5.93 -0.83 9.90
N ASN A 38 5.97 0.49 9.76
CA ASN A 38 5.66 1.45 10.80
C ASN A 38 4.44 2.27 10.38
N LYS A 39 3.68 2.73 11.38
CA LYS A 39 2.55 3.63 11.17
C LYS A 39 3.00 4.93 10.48
N CYS A 40 2.42 5.21 9.32
CA CYS A 40 2.64 6.46 8.60
C CYS A 40 2.10 7.66 9.41
N ILE A 41 2.88 8.72 9.49
CA ILE A 41 2.51 9.97 10.19
C ILE A 41 1.29 10.67 9.58
N PHE A 42 1.02 10.44 8.30
CA PHE A 42 -0.09 11.02 7.55
C PHE A 42 -1.38 10.21 7.65
N LEU A 43 -1.36 9.05 8.33
CA LEU A 43 -2.54 8.24 8.57
C LEU A 43 -3.39 8.90 9.66
N ARG A 44 -4.68 9.08 9.38
CA ARG A 44 -5.68 9.59 10.31
C ARG A 44 -6.85 8.64 10.40
N TYR A 45 -7.58 8.74 11.50
CA TYR A 45 -8.79 7.98 11.76
C TYR A 45 -9.86 8.98 12.17
N ASP A 46 -11.08 8.79 11.66
CA ASP A 46 -12.24 9.54 12.14
C ASP A 46 -12.79 8.93 13.45
N LYS A 47 -13.84 9.55 13.98
CA LYS A 47 -14.52 9.08 15.21
C LYS A 47 -15.16 7.70 15.07
N ASN A 48 -15.43 7.26 13.83
CA ASN A 48 -16.02 5.96 13.50
C ASN A 48 -14.95 4.91 13.17
N GLY A 49 -13.66 5.24 13.31
CA GLY A 49 -12.54 4.35 13.01
C GLY A 49 -12.20 4.22 11.51
N LYS A 50 -12.82 5.01 10.63
CA LYS A 50 -12.51 5.04 9.20
C LYS A 50 -11.16 5.69 8.97
N SER A 51 -10.27 4.99 8.27
CA SER A 51 -8.94 5.50 7.98
C SER A 51 -8.95 6.49 6.81
N SER A 52 -8.06 7.48 6.86
CA SER A 52 -7.85 8.46 5.79
C SER A 52 -6.37 8.86 5.70
N CYS A 53 -5.94 9.29 4.51
CA CYS A 53 -4.58 9.75 4.26
C CYS A 53 -4.59 11.25 4.02
N LEU A 54 -3.87 12.02 4.86
CA LEU A 54 -3.81 13.49 4.75
C LEU A 54 -3.22 13.97 3.42
N ILE A 55 -2.25 13.25 2.87
CA ILE A 55 -1.57 13.58 1.62
C ILE A 55 -2.02 12.69 0.45
N HIS A 56 -3.29 12.25 0.46
CA HIS A 56 -3.83 11.36 -0.58
C HIS A 56 -3.60 11.86 -2.03
N PRO A 57 -3.70 13.17 -2.34
CA PRO A 57 -3.43 13.69 -3.67
C PRO A 57 -1.96 13.58 -4.10
N ILE A 58 -1.01 13.75 -3.18
CA ILE A 58 0.43 13.86 -3.46
C ILE A 58 1.17 12.51 -3.23
N ARG A 59 0.44 11.46 -2.82
CA ARG A 59 0.98 10.15 -2.40
C ARG A 59 2.31 9.78 -3.06
N PRO A 60 3.36 9.47 -2.27
CA PRO A 60 4.65 9.08 -2.83
C PRO A 60 4.51 7.81 -3.68
N LEU A 61 5.43 7.60 -4.62
CA LEU A 61 5.37 6.51 -5.59
C LEU A 61 5.23 5.14 -4.92
N ASN A 62 5.91 4.91 -3.79
CA ASN A 62 5.77 3.69 -2.99
C ASN A 62 4.31 3.44 -2.59
N CYS A 63 3.60 4.46 -2.11
CA CYS A 63 2.18 4.33 -1.73
C CYS A 63 1.25 4.19 -2.96
N ARG A 64 1.54 4.87 -4.07
CA ARG A 64 0.71 4.82 -5.29
C ARG A 64 0.78 3.47 -5.99
N LYS A 65 1.97 2.88 -6.05
CA LYS A 65 2.23 1.64 -6.79
C LYS A 65 2.10 0.39 -5.92
N TYR A 66 2.02 0.51 -4.61
CA TYR A 66 1.79 -0.64 -3.73
C TYR A 66 0.34 -1.16 -3.85
N PRO A 67 0.12 -2.49 -3.90
CA PRO A 67 1.12 -3.53 -4.14
C PRO A 67 1.53 -3.54 -5.62
N ARG A 68 2.83 -3.56 -5.93
CA ARG A 68 3.29 -3.53 -7.33
C ARG A 68 3.13 -4.89 -8.01
N THR A 69 3.38 -5.96 -7.26
CA THR A 69 3.23 -7.36 -7.68
C THR A 69 2.54 -8.17 -6.59
N GLU A 70 2.00 -9.34 -6.95
CA GLU A 70 1.36 -10.23 -5.98
C GLU A 70 2.33 -10.68 -4.87
N LYS A 71 3.62 -10.84 -5.19
CA LYS A 71 4.67 -11.19 -4.21
C LYS A 71 4.87 -10.11 -3.15
N GLU A 72 4.66 -8.84 -3.52
CA GLU A 72 4.74 -7.68 -2.62
C GLU A 72 3.46 -7.45 -1.81
N TYR A 73 2.38 -8.15 -2.15
CA TYR A 73 1.07 -7.92 -1.58
C TYR A 73 0.92 -8.59 -0.21
N ILE A 74 1.16 -7.81 0.84
CA ILE A 74 1.11 -8.24 2.25
C ILE A 74 -0.30 -8.10 2.83
N THR A 75 -1.07 -7.11 2.36
CA THR A 75 -2.37 -6.71 2.93
C THR A 75 -3.55 -7.30 2.16
N LYS A 76 -3.41 -8.58 1.75
CA LYS A 76 -4.35 -9.26 0.84
C LYS A 76 -5.79 -9.31 1.36
N GLU A 77 -5.94 -9.41 2.68
CA GLU A 77 -7.23 -9.61 3.33
C GLU A 77 -8.10 -8.35 3.35
N THR A 78 -7.49 -7.17 3.31
CA THR A 78 -8.18 -5.90 3.60
C THR A 78 -8.01 -4.83 2.54
N CYS A 79 -6.98 -4.92 1.69
CA CYS A 79 -6.72 -3.88 0.69
C CYS A 79 -7.61 -4.08 -0.54
N GLY A 80 -8.09 -2.97 -1.12
CA GLY A 80 -8.96 -2.99 -2.29
C GLY A 80 -8.25 -3.30 -3.61
N PHE A 81 -7.00 -3.74 -3.57
CA PHE A 81 -6.26 -4.21 -4.75
C PHE A 81 -6.34 -5.75 -4.84
N SER A 82 -6.27 -6.28 -6.05
CA SER A 82 -6.21 -7.74 -6.26
C SER A 82 -5.36 -8.06 -7.48
N PHE A 83 -5.01 -9.34 -7.64
CA PHE A 83 -4.28 -9.83 -8.79
C PHE A 83 -5.08 -10.98 -9.40
N GLN A 84 -5.48 -10.83 -10.67
CA GLN A 84 -6.15 -11.87 -11.43
C GLN A 84 -5.10 -12.71 -12.18
N LYS A 85 -5.39 -13.97 -12.46
CA LYS A 85 -4.54 -14.82 -13.30
C LYS A 85 -4.96 -14.71 -14.75
#